data_AF-A0AAE9A108-F1
#
_entry.id   AF-A0AAE9A108-F1
#
_cell.length_a   1.000
_cell.length_b   1.000
_cell.length_c   1.000
_cell.angle_alpha   90.00
_cell.angle_beta   90.00
_cell.angle_gamma   90.00
#
_symmetry.space_group_name_H-M   'P 1'
#
loop_
_entity.id
_entity.type
_entity.pdbx_description
1 polymer ?
#
loop_
_entity_poly.entity_id
_entity_poly.type
_entity_poly.pdbx_seq_one_letter_code
_entity_poly.pdbx_strand_id
1 'polypeptide(L)'
;MITRCILNIRLNTIRRGICTSRPSSSVFQKIKHFLLAEERDNFDADNIRKAHEKDKVDEKEWALIYRDVGASRTFYMTAAFLPCFIIGSTIFAVDINTNSPSNRFDFVQKLVTDAEELGSLIVLPSLALTVVIAFLARVQQLRLIRIYQNKKDTESFMAIQSKLLVTQHKALFRRDETAGFYFADDQTDGARVALHFLFGNIQIGNRKFMIMDDMFKANNYRSYMLNETSVPPRL
;
A
#
# COMPACT_ATOMS: atom_id res chain seq x y z
N MET A 1 0.25 -42.58 -8.64
CA MET A 1 -0.29 -42.60 -7.25
C MET A 1 -0.27 -41.19 -6.63
N ILE A 2 -0.78 -40.17 -7.35
CA ILE A 2 -1.03 -38.80 -6.84
C ILE A 2 -2.27 -38.24 -7.57
N THR A 3 -3.40 -38.90 -7.39
CA THR A 3 -4.70 -38.46 -7.94
C THR A 3 -5.79 -38.88 -6.97
N ARG A 4 -5.81 -38.32 -5.74
CA ARG A 4 -6.91 -38.53 -4.77
C ARG A 4 -6.86 -37.65 -3.51
N CYS A 5 -6.66 -36.34 -3.63
CA CYS A 5 -6.72 -35.43 -2.47
C CYS A 5 -7.58 -34.17 -2.62
N ILE A 6 -8.40 -34.02 -3.68
CA ILE A 6 -9.26 -32.82 -3.85
C ILE A 6 -10.76 -33.19 -3.95
N LEU A 7 -11.20 -34.21 -3.22
CA LEU A 7 -12.60 -34.62 -3.22
C LEU A 7 -13.05 -35.00 -1.81
N ASN A 8 -13.08 -34.00 -0.91
CA ASN A 8 -13.98 -34.05 0.25
C ASN A 8 -14.09 -32.68 0.93
N ILE A 9 -14.90 -31.78 0.35
CA ILE A 9 -15.52 -30.71 1.14
C ILE A 9 -17.02 -30.84 0.92
N ARG A 10 -17.69 -31.34 1.95
CA ARG A 10 -19.14 -31.51 2.03
C ARG A 10 -19.83 -30.18 1.77
N LEU A 11 -20.79 -30.23 0.85
CA LEU A 11 -21.85 -29.24 0.70
C LEU A 11 -22.63 -29.13 2.01
N ASN A 12 -22.65 -27.94 2.61
CA ASN A 12 -23.74 -27.54 3.48
C ASN A 12 -24.44 -26.32 2.87
N THR A 13 -25.69 -26.55 2.55
CA THR A 13 -26.64 -25.73 1.84
C THR A 13 -26.99 -24.47 2.63
N ILE A 14 -26.71 -23.28 2.10
CA ILE A 14 -27.42 -22.05 2.49
C ILE A 14 -28.08 -21.48 1.24
N ARG A 15 -29.39 -21.75 1.14
CA ARG A 15 -30.34 -21.09 0.25
C ARG A 15 -30.39 -19.60 0.62
N ARG A 16 -29.87 -18.72 -0.23
CA ARG A 16 -30.26 -17.29 -0.24
C ARG A 16 -30.40 -16.84 -1.70
N GLY A 17 -31.57 -16.30 -2.01
CA GLY A 17 -32.03 -15.98 -3.35
C GLY A 17 -31.07 -15.07 -4.11
N ILE A 18 -30.85 -15.41 -5.37
CA ILE A 18 -30.11 -14.59 -6.32
C ILE A 18 -31.05 -13.45 -6.72
N CYS A 19 -30.91 -12.29 -6.06
CA CYS A 19 -31.39 -11.04 -6.62
C CYS A 19 -30.54 -10.72 -7.85
N THR A 20 -31.17 -10.77 -9.03
CA THR A 20 -30.62 -10.31 -10.29
C THR A 20 -30.68 -8.79 -10.36
N SER A 21 -29.82 -8.09 -9.63
CA SER A 21 -29.39 -6.75 -10.04
C SER A 21 -27.99 -6.89 -10.61
N ARG A 22 -27.85 -6.72 -11.93
CA ARG A 22 -26.54 -6.66 -12.59
C ARG A 22 -25.81 -5.39 -12.13
N PRO A 23 -24.54 -5.48 -11.71
CA PRO A 23 -23.58 -4.45 -12.02
C PRO A 23 -22.53 -5.09 -12.93
N SER A 24 -22.82 -5.16 -14.24
CA SER A 24 -21.84 -5.62 -15.24
C SER A 24 -20.93 -4.46 -15.64
N SER A 25 -20.29 -3.81 -14.66
CA SER A 25 -19.06 -3.09 -14.99
C SER A 25 -17.94 -4.13 -15.02
N SER A 26 -17.27 -4.23 -16.15
CA SER A 26 -16.12 -5.12 -16.29
C SER A 26 -15.10 -4.79 -15.19
N VAL A 27 -14.35 -5.78 -14.69
CA VAL A 27 -13.33 -5.58 -13.67
C VAL A 27 -12.39 -4.41 -14.05
N PHE A 28 -12.12 -4.26 -15.35
CA PHE A 28 -11.37 -3.17 -15.92
C PHE A 28 -12.02 -1.79 -15.75
N GLN A 29 -13.34 -1.67 -15.93
CA GLN A 29 -14.06 -0.42 -15.65
C GLN A 29 -14.02 -0.06 -14.15
N LYS A 30 -14.07 -1.05 -13.25
CA LYS A 30 -13.93 -0.82 -11.81
C LYS A 30 -12.52 -0.32 -11.45
N ILE A 31 -11.48 -0.91 -12.06
CA ILE A 31 -10.09 -0.47 -11.88
C ILE A 31 -9.92 0.95 -12.46
N LYS A 32 -10.40 1.20 -13.69
CA LYS A 32 -10.34 2.52 -14.33
C LYS A 32 -11.05 3.58 -13.48
N HIS A 33 -12.24 3.29 -12.99
CA HIS A 33 -12.95 4.19 -12.09
C HIS A 33 -12.21 4.38 -10.75
N PHE A 34 -11.55 3.37 -10.20
CA PHE A 34 -10.76 3.54 -8.97
C PHE A 34 -9.52 4.44 -9.19
N LEU A 35 -8.89 4.32 -10.35
CA LEU A 35 -7.72 5.12 -10.73
C LEU A 35 -8.08 6.55 -11.12
N LEU A 36 -9.23 6.73 -11.81
CA LEU A 36 -9.69 8.01 -12.35
C LEU A 36 -10.80 8.68 -11.53
N ALA A 37 -11.23 8.10 -10.41
CA ALA A 37 -12.26 8.71 -9.57
C ALA A 37 -11.82 10.11 -9.15
N GLU A 38 -12.61 11.10 -9.56
CA GLU A 38 -12.60 12.47 -9.06
C GLU A 38 -12.61 12.47 -7.53
N GLU A 39 -11.89 13.44 -6.97
CA GLU A 39 -11.74 13.69 -5.53
C GLU A 39 -13.08 14.06 -4.89
N ARG A 40 -13.97 13.08 -4.71
CA ARG A 40 -14.98 13.17 -3.66
C ARG A 40 -14.26 13.33 -2.32
N ASP A 41 -14.88 14.05 -1.40
CA ASP A 41 -14.38 14.21 -0.03
C ASP A 41 -13.87 12.87 0.52
N ASN A 42 -12.63 12.89 1.03
CA ASN A 42 -11.94 11.73 1.57
C ASN A 42 -12.77 11.02 2.65
N PHE A 43 -13.62 11.77 3.36
CA PHE A 43 -14.47 11.31 4.45
C PHE A 43 -15.97 11.31 4.13
N ASP A 44 -16.35 11.27 2.84
CA ASP A 44 -17.73 10.99 2.44
C ASP A 44 -18.24 9.66 3.02
N ALA A 45 -19.52 9.59 3.38
CA ALA A 45 -20.12 8.44 4.07
C ALA A 45 -19.96 7.14 3.26
N ASP A 46 -20.10 7.23 1.94
CA ASP A 46 -19.87 6.09 1.04
C ASP A 46 -18.42 5.61 1.05
N ASN A 47 -17.46 6.53 1.14
CA ASN A 47 -16.03 6.23 1.19
C ASN A 47 -15.64 5.59 2.52
N ILE A 48 -16.21 6.07 3.62
CA ILE A 48 -16.04 5.50 4.96
C ILE A 48 -16.56 4.06 4.98
N ARG A 49 -17.81 3.84 4.55
CA ARG A 49 -18.42 2.50 4.48
C ARG A 49 -17.58 1.53 3.66
N LYS A 50 -17.14 1.94 2.47
CA LYS A 50 -16.25 1.12 1.62
C LYS A 50 -14.92 0.79 2.30
N ALA A 51 -14.36 1.71 3.08
CA ALA A 51 -13.12 1.46 3.82
C ALA A 51 -13.35 0.41 4.93
N HIS A 52 -14.43 0.53 5.69
CA HIS A 52 -14.83 -0.44 6.72
C HIS A 52 -15.07 -1.84 6.16
N GLU A 53 -15.84 -1.95 5.07
CA GLU A 53 -16.10 -3.22 4.39
C GLU A 53 -14.81 -3.88 3.90
N LYS A 54 -13.94 -3.08 3.28
CA LYS A 54 -12.68 -3.55 2.71
C LYS A 54 -11.69 -4.02 3.76
N ASP A 55 -11.58 -3.27 4.85
CA ASP A 55 -10.67 -3.61 5.93
C ASP A 55 -11.32 -4.62 6.88
N LYS A 56 -12.61 -4.97 6.73
CA LYS A 56 -13.37 -5.83 7.64
C LYS A 56 -13.28 -5.32 9.09
N VAL A 57 -13.66 -4.07 9.29
CA VAL A 57 -13.64 -3.37 10.58
C VAL A 57 -15.06 -2.86 10.86
N ASP A 58 -15.59 -3.10 12.07
CA ASP A 58 -16.93 -2.65 12.43
C ASP A 58 -16.99 -1.12 12.56
N GLU A 59 -17.90 -0.50 11.81
CA GLU A 59 -18.16 0.94 11.82
C GLU A 59 -18.76 1.42 13.15
N LYS A 60 -19.41 0.53 13.91
CA LYS A 60 -19.96 0.88 15.23
C LYS A 60 -18.89 1.04 16.30
N GLU A 61 -17.77 0.32 16.16
CA GLU A 61 -16.70 0.32 17.16
C GLU A 61 -15.53 1.23 16.79
N TRP A 62 -15.27 1.39 15.49
CA TRP A 62 -14.13 2.12 14.98
C TRP A 62 -14.58 3.29 14.11
N ALA A 63 -13.96 4.45 14.31
CA ALA A 63 -14.13 5.62 13.46
C ALA A 63 -12.89 5.79 12.57
N LEU A 64 -13.09 5.99 11.27
CA LEU A 64 -12.00 6.32 10.36
C LEU A 64 -11.56 7.78 10.58
N ILE A 65 -10.30 7.98 10.99
CA ILE A 65 -9.76 9.31 11.31
C ILE A 65 -8.64 9.77 10.36
N TYR A 66 -8.02 8.84 9.64
CA TYR A 66 -6.98 9.11 8.65
C TYR A 66 -7.17 8.22 7.44
N ARG A 67 -7.10 8.79 6.23
CA ARG A 67 -7.20 8.03 4.99
C ARG A 67 -6.33 8.65 3.90
N ASP A 68 -5.25 7.95 3.56
CA ASP A 68 -4.41 8.33 2.43
C ASP A 68 -4.87 7.59 1.17
N VAL A 69 -5.57 8.31 0.28
CA VAL A 69 -6.05 7.77 -1.00
C VAL A 69 -4.88 7.51 -1.95
N GLY A 70 -3.86 8.37 -1.92
CA GLY A 70 -2.64 8.20 -2.71
C GLY A 70 -1.90 6.91 -2.33
N ALA A 71 -1.63 6.72 -1.04
CA ALA A 71 -0.99 5.51 -0.51
C ALA A 71 -1.82 4.26 -0.81
N SER A 72 -3.16 4.36 -0.68
CA SER A 72 -4.07 3.27 -1.04
C SER A 72 -3.91 2.91 -2.51
N ARG A 73 -3.96 3.88 -3.43
CA ARG A 73 -3.85 3.65 -4.88
C ARG A 73 -2.50 3.04 -5.24
N THR A 74 -1.39 3.63 -4.78
CA THR A 74 -0.04 3.12 -5.06
C THR A 74 0.12 1.71 -4.52
N PHE A 75 -0.41 1.41 -3.33
CA PHE A 75 -0.38 0.05 -2.77
C PHE A 75 -1.05 -0.97 -3.69
N TYR A 76 -2.27 -0.71 -4.20
CA TYR A 76 -2.94 -1.65 -5.11
C TYR A 76 -2.22 -1.80 -6.44
N MET A 77 -1.68 -0.71 -6.98
CA MET A 77 -0.88 -0.75 -8.20
C MET A 77 0.36 -1.61 -7.98
N THR A 78 1.13 -1.36 -6.92
CA THR A 78 2.31 -2.17 -6.57
C THR A 78 1.93 -3.63 -6.35
N ALA A 79 0.86 -3.91 -5.62
CA ALA A 79 0.41 -5.28 -5.36
C ALA A 79 -0.03 -6.03 -6.64
N ALA A 80 -0.54 -5.32 -7.65
CA ALA A 80 -0.90 -5.89 -8.94
C ALA A 80 0.30 -6.05 -9.88
N PHE A 81 1.18 -5.06 -9.97
CA PHE A 81 2.29 -5.05 -10.93
C PHE A 81 3.50 -5.85 -10.45
N LEU A 82 3.80 -5.86 -9.15
CA LEU A 82 5.01 -6.53 -8.64
C LEU A 82 5.03 -8.04 -8.95
N PRO A 83 3.94 -8.81 -8.76
CA PRO A 83 3.92 -10.21 -9.15
C PRO A 83 4.13 -10.42 -10.65
N CYS A 84 3.49 -9.59 -11.50
CA CYS A 84 3.66 -9.65 -12.95
C CYS A 84 5.12 -9.36 -13.34
N PHE A 85 5.75 -8.39 -12.69
CA PHE A 85 7.15 -8.05 -12.91
C PHE A 85 8.09 -9.20 -12.52
N ILE A 86 7.85 -9.86 -11.38
CA ILE A 86 8.64 -11.02 -10.93
C ILE A 86 8.50 -12.18 -11.93
N ILE A 87 7.28 -12.48 -12.37
CA ILE A 87 7.02 -13.55 -13.34
C ILE A 87 7.71 -13.24 -14.67
N GLY A 88 7.55 -12.03 -15.21
CA GLY A 88 8.19 -11.60 -16.45
C GLY A 88 9.71 -11.68 -16.37
N SER A 89 10.29 -11.18 -15.27
CA SER A 89 11.74 -11.26 -15.02
C SER A 89 12.24 -12.71 -14.95
N THR A 90 11.45 -13.60 -14.34
CA THR A 90 11.79 -15.03 -14.25
C THR A 90 11.78 -15.68 -15.63
N ILE A 91 10.78 -15.37 -16.46
CA ILE A 91 10.70 -15.88 -17.85
C ILE A 91 11.93 -15.43 -18.64
N PHE A 92 12.31 -14.15 -18.53
CA PHE A 92 13.51 -13.64 -19.21
C PHE A 92 14.79 -14.32 -18.72
N ALA A 93 14.93 -14.51 -17.40
CA ALA A 93 16.07 -15.21 -16.85
C ALA A 93 16.17 -16.66 -17.33
N VAL A 94 15.04 -17.38 -17.42
CA VAL A 94 15.00 -18.74 -17.98
C VAL A 94 15.40 -18.72 -19.45
N ASP A 95 14.81 -17.84 -20.26
CA ASP A 95 15.09 -17.73 -21.69
C ASP A 95 16.59 -17.52 -21.98
N ILE A 96 17.24 -16.62 -21.25
CA ILE A 96 18.68 -16.35 -21.38
C ILE A 96 19.52 -17.60 -21.05
N ASN A 97 19.15 -18.34 -20.01
CA ASN A 97 19.93 -19.46 -19.48
C ASN A 97 19.70 -20.77 -20.23
N THR A 98 18.51 -20.98 -20.82
CA THR A 98 18.16 -22.25 -21.47
C THR A 98 18.20 -22.20 -22.99
N ASN A 99 17.93 -21.04 -23.61
CA ASN A 99 17.85 -20.94 -25.08
C ASN A 99 19.14 -20.37 -25.69
N SER A 100 19.50 -20.91 -26.85
CA SER A 100 20.55 -20.33 -27.69
C SER A 100 20.13 -18.96 -28.20
N PRO A 101 21.07 -18.05 -28.52
CA PRO A 101 20.76 -16.68 -28.97
C PRO A 101 19.75 -16.60 -30.12
N SER A 102 19.78 -17.57 -31.04
CA SER A 102 18.86 -17.64 -32.19
C SER A 102 17.43 -18.09 -31.83
N ASN A 103 17.21 -18.64 -30.63
CA ASN A 103 15.92 -19.17 -30.16
C ASN A 103 15.36 -18.40 -28.96
N ARG A 104 15.99 -17.28 -28.58
CA ARG A 104 15.50 -16.39 -27.52
C ARG A 104 14.34 -15.54 -28.03
N PHE A 105 13.57 -14.98 -27.11
CA PHE A 105 12.60 -13.95 -27.49
C PHE A 105 13.30 -12.72 -28.08
N ASP A 106 12.76 -12.15 -29.16
CA ASP A 106 13.34 -11.00 -29.88
C ASP A 106 13.73 -9.84 -28.93
N PHE A 107 12.86 -9.55 -27.96
CA PHE A 107 13.10 -8.50 -26.98
C PHE A 107 14.26 -8.84 -26.02
N VAL A 108 14.35 -10.09 -25.56
CA VAL A 108 15.42 -10.56 -24.68
C VAL A 108 16.75 -10.54 -25.42
N GLN A 109 16.76 -11.00 -26.68
CA GLN A 109 17.94 -10.98 -27.52
C GLN A 109 18.45 -9.56 -27.74
N LYS A 110 17.55 -8.60 -28.01
CA LYS A 110 17.91 -7.19 -28.11
C LYS A 110 18.53 -6.64 -26.82
N LEU A 111 17.91 -6.92 -25.66
CA LEU A 111 18.46 -6.48 -24.37
C LEU A 111 19.85 -7.03 -24.08
N VAL A 112 20.11 -8.29 -24.46
CA VAL A 112 21.43 -8.91 -24.29
C VAL A 112 22.45 -8.25 -25.22
N THR A 113 22.10 -8.02 -26.49
CA THR A 113 22.99 -7.32 -27.43
C THR A 113 23.27 -5.88 -26.99
N ASP A 114 22.26 -5.13 -26.57
CA ASP A 114 22.44 -3.78 -26.02
C ASP A 114 23.37 -3.81 -24.78
N ALA A 115 23.24 -4.83 -23.93
CA ALA A 115 24.11 -5.02 -22.77
C ALA A 115 25.56 -5.37 -23.15
N GLU A 116 25.75 -6.18 -24.18
CA GLU A 116 27.07 -6.52 -24.73
C GLU A 116 27.76 -5.29 -25.36
N GLU A 117 27.00 -4.46 -26.09
CA GLU A 117 27.50 -3.20 -26.68
C GLU A 117 27.92 -2.19 -25.59
N LEU A 118 27.14 -2.10 -24.51
CA LEU A 118 27.44 -1.23 -23.37
C LEU A 118 28.61 -1.76 -22.52
N GLY A 119 28.87 -3.07 -22.54
CA GLY A 119 29.92 -3.72 -21.77
C GLY A 119 29.84 -3.36 -20.28
N SER A 120 30.93 -2.85 -19.71
CA SER A 120 30.98 -2.46 -18.28
C SER A 120 30.12 -1.24 -17.93
N LEU A 121 29.74 -0.42 -18.92
CA LEU A 121 28.98 0.81 -18.66
C LEU A 121 27.55 0.52 -18.22
N ILE A 122 27.00 -0.68 -18.46
CA ILE A 122 25.67 -1.08 -18.00
C ILE A 122 25.52 -1.07 -16.47
N VAL A 123 26.64 -1.17 -15.74
CA VAL A 123 26.64 -1.15 -14.28
C VAL A 123 26.04 0.16 -13.73
N LEU A 124 26.31 1.30 -14.38
CA LEU A 124 25.81 2.61 -13.94
C LEU A 124 24.27 2.73 -14.02
N PRO A 125 23.61 2.50 -15.17
CA PRO A 125 22.15 2.52 -15.24
C PRO A 125 21.51 1.42 -14.39
N SER A 126 22.12 0.23 -14.27
CA SER A 126 21.61 -0.83 -13.38
C SER A 126 21.65 -0.43 -11.91
N LEU A 127 22.74 0.21 -11.46
CA LEU A 127 22.85 0.71 -10.10
C LEU A 127 21.85 1.85 -9.85
N ALA A 128 21.74 2.80 -10.78
CA ALA A 128 20.78 3.89 -10.69
C ALA A 128 19.34 3.37 -10.59
N LEU A 129 18.96 2.41 -11.43
CA LEU A 129 17.64 1.77 -11.38
C LEU A 129 17.41 1.07 -10.03
N THR A 130 18.43 0.37 -9.51
CA THR A 130 18.34 -0.32 -8.22
C THR A 130 18.11 0.67 -7.07
N VAL A 131 18.83 1.80 -7.07
CA VAL A 131 18.65 2.87 -6.07
C VAL A 131 17.24 3.45 -6.14
N VAL A 132 16.72 3.73 -7.33
CA VAL A 132 15.36 4.24 -7.52
C VAL A 132 14.32 3.24 -7.01
N ILE A 133 14.45 1.95 -7.34
CA ILE A 133 13.54 0.90 -6.87
C ILE A 133 13.59 0.79 -5.34
N ALA A 134 14.79 0.80 -4.75
CA ALA A 134 14.96 0.72 -3.29
C ALA A 134 14.35 1.93 -2.59
N PHE A 135 14.53 3.14 -3.14
CA PHE A 135 13.93 4.36 -2.60
C PHE A 135 12.40 4.32 -2.66
N LEU A 136 11.81 3.95 -3.80
CA LEU A 136 10.36 3.83 -3.95
C LEU A 136 9.78 2.75 -3.02
N ALA A 137 10.47 1.61 -2.89
CA ALA A 137 10.11 0.56 -1.95
C ALA A 137 10.13 1.09 -0.51
N ARG A 138 11.16 1.87 -0.13
CA ARG A 138 11.26 2.47 1.19
C ARG A 138 10.11 3.44 1.48
N VAL A 139 9.80 4.33 0.54
CA VAL A 139 8.66 5.26 0.67
C VAL A 139 7.36 4.49 0.86
N GLN A 140 7.12 3.46 0.05
CA GLN A 140 5.89 2.66 0.12
C GLN A 140 5.77 1.86 1.43
N GLN A 141 6.89 1.45 2.04
CA GLN A 141 6.88 0.80 3.36
C GLN A 141 6.53 1.76 4.51
N LEU A 142 6.91 3.04 4.39
CA LEU A 142 6.68 4.03 5.43
C LEU A 142 5.28 4.63 5.38
N ARG A 143 4.60 4.60 4.24
CA ARG A 143 3.25 5.15 4.12
C ARG A 143 2.22 4.33 4.90
N LEU A 144 1.47 5.02 5.73
CA LEU A 144 0.25 4.49 6.31
C LEU A 144 -0.91 4.63 5.33
N ILE A 145 -1.77 3.63 5.31
CA ILE A 145 -2.92 3.63 4.41
C ILE A 145 -4.09 4.32 5.11
N ARG A 146 -4.42 3.87 6.33
CA ARG A 146 -5.55 4.36 7.14
C ARG A 146 -5.24 4.25 8.62
N ILE A 147 -5.90 5.09 9.41
CA ILE A 147 -5.93 4.98 10.88
C ILE A 147 -7.38 5.07 11.34
N TYR A 148 -7.75 4.15 12.23
CA TYR A 148 -9.02 4.13 12.92
C TYR A 148 -8.81 4.44 14.40
N GLN A 149 -9.76 5.17 14.99
CA GLN A 149 -9.85 5.39 16.43
C GLN A 149 -11.00 4.59 17.00
N ASN A 150 -10.82 3.98 18.16
CA ASN A 150 -11.90 3.27 18.84
C ASN A 150 -12.88 4.27 19.47
N LYS A 151 -14.19 4.01 19.29
CA LYS A 151 -15.27 4.88 19.80
C LYS A 151 -15.56 4.69 21.29
N LYS A 152 -15.24 3.52 21.85
CA LYS A 152 -15.40 3.21 23.28
C LYS A 152 -14.18 3.62 24.09
N ASP A 153 -12.99 3.42 23.53
CA ASP A 153 -11.70 3.78 24.14
C ASP A 153 -10.94 4.75 23.23
N THR A 154 -10.99 6.04 23.51
CA THR A 154 -10.38 7.07 22.66
C THR A 154 -8.86 6.96 22.57
N GLU A 155 -8.22 6.26 23.51
CA GLU A 155 -6.77 6.07 23.59
C GLU A 155 -6.26 4.91 22.71
N SER A 156 -7.18 4.12 22.14
CA SER A 156 -6.87 2.95 21.30
C SER A 156 -7.08 3.23 19.82
N PHE A 157 -6.07 2.88 19.02
CA PHE A 157 -6.04 3.11 17.58
C PHE A 157 -5.69 1.83 16.81
N MET A 158 -6.11 1.80 15.54
CA MET A 158 -5.76 0.75 14.60
C MET A 158 -5.20 1.36 13.32
N ALA A 159 -3.95 1.07 13.02
CA ALA A 159 -3.30 1.43 11.75
C ALA A 159 -3.45 0.30 10.73
N ILE A 160 -3.78 0.67 9.50
CA ILE A 160 -3.68 -0.20 8.33
C ILE A 160 -2.41 0.17 7.59
N GLN A 161 -1.47 -0.76 7.55
CA GLN A 161 -0.15 -0.57 6.95
C GLN A 161 0.14 -1.64 5.90
N SER A 162 1.09 -1.35 5.02
CA SER A 162 1.65 -2.36 4.13
C SER A 162 2.71 -3.19 4.86
N LYS A 163 2.64 -4.51 4.72
CA LYS A 163 3.68 -5.47 5.12
C LYS A 163 4.24 -6.10 3.84
N LEU A 164 5.56 -6.11 3.71
CA LEU A 164 6.26 -6.65 2.54
C LEU A 164 5.78 -6.05 1.21
N LEU A 165 5.41 -4.76 1.19
CA LEU A 165 4.90 -3.99 0.04
C LEU A 165 3.55 -4.45 -0.56
N VAL A 166 3.19 -5.72 -0.42
CA VAL A 166 2.06 -6.35 -1.15
C VAL A 166 0.91 -6.74 -0.23
N THR A 167 1.18 -6.98 1.06
CA THR A 167 0.16 -7.46 2.00
C THR A 167 -0.31 -6.34 2.91
N GLN A 168 -1.61 -6.30 3.23
CA GLN A 168 -2.13 -5.37 4.24
C GLN A 168 -2.02 -6.00 5.63
N HIS A 169 -1.64 -5.20 6.61
CA HIS A 169 -1.53 -5.60 8.00
C HIS A 169 -2.23 -4.60 8.89
N LYS A 170 -2.97 -5.11 9.88
CA LYS A 170 -3.61 -4.31 10.92
C LYS A 170 -2.71 -4.30 12.14
N ALA A 171 -2.31 -3.12 12.59
CA ALA A 171 -1.55 -2.94 13.82
C ALA A 171 -2.42 -2.14 14.80
N LEU A 172 -2.71 -2.74 15.96
CA LEU A 172 -3.29 -2.02 17.08
C LEU A 172 -2.16 -1.32 17.82
N PHE A 173 -2.41 -0.09 18.25
CA PHE A 173 -1.47 0.69 19.04
C PHE A 173 -2.25 1.60 19.99
N ARG A 174 -1.59 2.00 21.07
CA ARG A 174 -2.13 2.99 21.99
C ARG A 174 -1.46 4.34 21.79
N ARG A 175 -2.13 5.39 22.26
CA ARG A 175 -1.65 6.76 22.19
C ARG A 175 -0.28 6.98 22.85
N ASP A 176 -0.02 6.32 23.98
CA ASP A 176 1.26 6.39 24.70
C ASP A 176 2.43 5.79 23.91
N GLU A 177 2.14 4.97 22.89
CA GLU A 177 3.11 4.38 21.99
C GLU A 177 3.38 5.24 20.75
N THR A 178 2.77 6.42 20.65
CA THR A 178 2.88 7.30 19.48
C THR A 178 3.54 8.64 19.77
N ALA A 179 4.47 9.01 18.88
CA ALA A 179 5.19 10.28 18.95
C ALA A 179 5.37 10.89 17.56
N GLY A 180 5.26 12.21 17.47
CA GLY A 180 5.67 12.97 16.29
C GLY A 180 7.20 13.08 16.23
N PHE A 181 7.76 12.95 15.03
CA PHE A 181 9.17 13.22 14.73
C PHE A 181 9.25 14.38 13.75
N TYR A 182 9.60 15.54 14.28
CA TYR A 182 9.84 16.74 13.49
C TYR A 182 11.35 16.89 13.27
N PHE A 183 11.78 16.91 12.00
CA PHE A 183 13.16 17.28 11.68
C PHE A 183 13.33 18.78 11.93
N ALA A 184 14.48 19.17 12.46
CA ALA A 184 14.76 20.56 12.78
C ALA A 184 14.69 21.47 11.53
N ASP A 185 14.38 22.74 11.76
CA ASP A 185 14.16 23.76 10.72
C ASP A 185 15.44 24.16 9.95
N ASP A 186 16.59 23.61 10.34
CA ASP A 186 17.92 23.97 9.83
C ASP A 186 18.26 23.36 8.46
N GLN A 187 17.38 22.52 7.89
CA GLN A 187 17.58 21.91 6.58
C GLN A 187 16.83 22.62 5.46
N THR A 188 17.47 22.67 4.28
CA THR A 188 16.83 23.12 3.03
C THR A 188 15.57 22.31 2.74
N ASP A 189 14.53 22.97 2.21
CA ASP A 189 13.20 22.38 2.03
C ASP A 189 13.23 21.02 1.30
N GLY A 190 14.08 20.88 0.28
CA GLY A 190 14.23 19.62 -0.46
C GLY A 190 14.85 18.47 0.37
N ALA A 191 15.85 18.77 1.20
CA ALA A 191 16.49 17.77 2.06
C ALA A 191 15.53 17.30 3.16
N ARG A 192 14.77 18.23 3.74
CA ARG A 192 13.73 17.94 4.75
C ARG A 192 12.66 17.01 4.19
N VAL A 193 12.17 17.30 3.00
CA VAL A 193 11.18 16.45 2.31
C VAL A 193 11.75 15.04 2.09
N ALA A 194 12.99 14.93 1.58
CA ALA A 194 13.64 13.64 1.37
C ALA A 194 13.81 12.84 2.69
N LEU A 195 14.17 13.51 3.79
CA LEU A 195 14.29 12.86 5.10
C LEU A 195 12.95 12.35 5.62
N HIS A 196 11.87 13.12 5.48
CA HIS A 196 10.53 12.65 5.81
C HIS A 196 10.13 11.41 5.00
N PHE A 197 10.45 11.38 3.71
CA PHE A 197 10.20 10.21 2.85
C PHE A 197 11.06 8.99 3.20
N LEU A 198 12.24 9.17 3.79
CA LEU A 198 13.18 8.08 4.13
C LEU A 198 13.03 7.55 5.57
N PHE A 199 12.62 8.42 6.49
CA PHE A 199 12.60 8.14 7.92
C PHE A 199 11.21 8.27 8.54
N GLY A 200 10.23 8.84 7.84
CA GLY A 200 8.91 9.13 8.37
C GLY A 200 8.88 10.41 9.20
N ASN A 201 7.68 10.80 9.62
CA ASN A 201 7.42 11.95 10.50
C ASN A 201 6.68 11.56 11.78
N ILE A 202 6.33 10.27 11.94
CA ILE A 202 5.76 9.75 13.19
C ILE A 202 6.41 8.41 13.54
N GLN A 203 6.31 8.06 14.82
CA GLN A 203 6.66 6.75 15.35
C GLN A 203 5.43 6.14 16.02
N ILE A 204 5.15 4.88 15.70
CA ILE A 204 4.14 4.04 16.33
C ILE A 204 4.85 2.79 16.87
N GLY A 205 4.93 2.67 18.19
CA GLY A 205 5.77 1.68 18.87
C GLY A 205 7.24 1.83 18.46
N ASN A 206 7.84 0.77 17.91
CA ASN A 206 9.24 0.80 17.43
C ASN A 206 9.39 1.05 15.92
N ARG A 207 8.31 1.46 15.23
CA ARG A 207 8.31 1.65 13.78
C ARG A 207 8.01 3.09 13.42
N LYS A 208 8.71 3.59 12.41
CA LYS A 208 8.47 4.92 11.84
C LYS A 208 7.55 4.84 10.64
N PHE A 209 6.70 5.85 10.51
CA PHE A 209 5.77 6.00 9.41
C PHE A 209 5.73 7.44 8.92
N MET A 210 5.26 7.60 7.70
CA MET A 210 4.97 8.89 7.11
C MET A 210 3.46 9.06 7.02
N ILE A 211 2.97 10.13 7.64
CA ILE A 211 1.59 10.63 7.52
C ILE A 211 1.60 12.00 6.87
N MET A 212 0.45 12.39 6.33
CA MET A 212 0.23 13.72 5.74
C MET A 212 -0.90 14.37 6.52
N ASP A 213 -0.71 15.62 6.95
CA ASP A 213 -1.64 16.28 7.86
C ASP A 213 -3.02 16.49 7.21
N ASP A 214 -3.05 16.78 5.91
CA ASP A 214 -4.28 16.96 5.11
C ASP A 214 -5.11 15.68 4.91
N MET A 215 -4.58 14.51 5.30
CA MET A 215 -5.26 13.21 5.14
C MET A 215 -6.01 12.81 6.42
N PHE A 216 -5.95 13.62 7.48
CA PHE A 216 -6.78 13.45 8.67
C PHE A 216 -8.18 14.03 8.47
N LYS A 217 -9.16 13.46 9.15
CA LYS A 217 -10.54 13.96 9.18
C LYS A 217 -10.61 15.39 9.70
N ALA A 218 -9.78 15.69 10.69
CA ALA A 218 -9.57 17.03 11.24
C ALA A 218 -8.27 17.05 12.06
N ASN A 219 -7.68 18.23 12.24
CA ASN A 219 -6.40 18.41 12.91
C ASN A 219 -6.41 17.96 14.39
N ASN A 220 -7.55 18.03 15.06
CA ASN A 220 -7.69 17.58 16.45
C ASN A 220 -7.47 16.07 16.61
N TYR A 221 -7.84 15.24 15.62
CA TYR A 221 -7.56 13.80 15.67
C TYR A 221 -6.06 13.51 15.65
N ARG A 222 -5.32 14.22 14.77
CA ARG A 222 -3.87 14.11 14.66
C ARG A 222 -3.20 14.55 15.96
N SER A 223 -3.47 15.77 16.41
CA SER A 223 -2.83 16.32 17.62
C SER A 223 -3.14 15.50 18.86
N TYR A 224 -4.36 14.93 18.97
CA TYR A 224 -4.69 14.04 20.08
C TYR A 224 -3.92 12.72 19.99
N MET A 225 -3.89 12.09 18.82
CA MET A 225 -3.14 10.85 18.59
C MET A 225 -1.64 11.04 18.90
N LEU A 226 -1.03 12.15 18.47
CA LEU A 226 0.40 12.42 18.63
C LEU A 226 0.81 13.01 19.99
N ASN A 227 -0.07 12.96 20.99
CA ASN A 227 0.19 13.51 22.34
C ASN A 227 0.42 15.04 22.39
N GLU A 228 -0.02 15.78 21.39
CA GLU A 228 0.09 17.25 21.35
C GLU A 228 -1.05 17.94 22.14
N THR A 229 -2.19 17.26 22.29
CA THR A 229 -3.33 17.73 23.12
C THR A 229 -3.91 16.62 23.98
N SER A 230 -4.41 16.96 25.16
CA SER A 230 -5.11 16.04 26.06
C SER A 230 -6.61 15.92 25.79
N VAL A 231 -7.18 16.79 24.94
CA VAL A 231 -8.62 16.83 24.68
C VAL A 231 -8.99 15.84 23.58
N PRO A 232 -9.82 14.82 23.86
CA PRO A 232 -10.25 13.87 22.84
C PRO A 232 -11.15 14.54 21.79
N PRO A 233 -11.00 14.16 20.51
CA PRO A 233 -11.89 14.63 19.45
C PRO A 233 -13.31 14.07 19.64
N ARG A 234 -14.33 14.82 19.21
CA ARG A 234 -15.72 14.35 19.21
C ARG A 234 -15.89 13.33 18.07
N LEU A 235 -16.30 12.11 18.41
CA LEU A 235 -16.43 10.98 17.48
C LEU A 235 -17.85 10.80 16.96
#